data_AF-A0A6J3HFY3-F1
#
_entry.id   AF-A0A6J3HFY3-F1
#
_cell.length_a   1.000
_cell.length_b   1.000
_cell.length_c   1.000
_cell.angle_alpha   90.00
_cell.angle_beta   90.00
_cell.angle_gamma   90.00
#
_symmetry.space_group_name_H-M   'P 1'
#
loop_
_entity.id
_entity.type
_entity.pdbx_description
1 polymer ?
#
loop_
_entity_poly.entity_id
_entity_poly.type
_entity_poly.pdbx_seq_one_letter_code
_entity_poly.pdbx_strand_id
1 'polypeptide(L)'
;MEPMPLQDFIRTLDLASLPRVLRVSSGYYYSSSIYDIGGKECCLCTGDLIKVTQVRLQYVIYENSKMKMVVRTIDPNFQGHFVSLNTAQSYETLGELVFDIDRTSKQQLPIYIMSTCKIVTEGKVVTDHEVLIFEAVVRRRHTSCARCILVTEDKRVILHLPLNQRGPFRILEASPPQTLLQALQEPKGQLFTCPTLPWDHVTLRPMYEIEAIMHSELPGQVDDGGCWERKRGAPGSCSDGRHSHPIPGDQQELQIAPSVLRCTYSY
;
A
#
# COMPACT_ATOMS: atom_id res chain seq x y z
N MET A 1 22.04 -11.34 -6.06
CA MET A 1 20.79 -10.93 -5.39
C MET A 1 20.36 -9.64 -6.06
N GLU A 2 19.18 -9.59 -6.66
CA GLU A 2 18.69 -8.38 -7.32
C GLU A 2 18.26 -7.35 -6.26
N PRO A 3 18.52 -6.04 -6.50
CA PRO A 3 18.04 -5.00 -5.59
C PRO A 3 16.51 -4.97 -5.58
N MET A 4 15.91 -4.85 -4.40
CA MET A 4 14.46 -4.75 -4.24
C MET A 4 14.09 -3.56 -3.35
N PRO A 5 12.88 -2.98 -3.51
CA PRO A 5 12.39 -1.94 -2.62
C PRO A 5 12.38 -2.43 -1.16
N LEU A 6 12.82 -1.58 -0.23
CA LEU A 6 12.82 -1.89 1.21
C LEU A 6 11.43 -2.31 1.70
N GLN A 7 10.38 -1.71 1.13
CA GLN A 7 8.98 -2.09 1.35
C GLN A 7 8.74 -3.57 1.02
N ASP A 8 9.08 -4.02 -0.19
CA ASP A 8 8.82 -5.41 -0.59
C ASP A 8 9.68 -6.41 0.19
N PHE A 9 10.90 -6.00 0.60
CA PHE A 9 11.71 -6.78 1.54
C PHE A 9 10.97 -6.99 2.87
N ILE A 10 10.45 -5.93 3.50
CA ILE A 10 9.74 -6.04 4.79
C ILE A 10 8.50 -6.91 4.66
N ARG A 11 7.74 -6.80 3.56
CA ARG A 11 6.54 -7.63 3.32
C ARG A 11 6.85 -9.12 3.32
N THR A 12 8.01 -9.50 2.80
CA THR A 12 8.44 -10.91 2.65
C THR A 12 9.36 -11.38 3.76
N LEU A 13 9.73 -10.50 4.69
CA LEU A 13 10.64 -10.78 5.78
C LEU A 13 9.99 -11.70 6.82
N ASP A 14 10.58 -12.87 7.02
CA ASP A 14 10.35 -13.65 8.24
C ASP A 14 10.96 -12.92 9.44
N LEU A 15 10.12 -12.45 10.35
CA LEU A 15 10.53 -11.72 11.55
C LEU A 15 11.41 -12.56 12.47
N ALA A 16 11.26 -13.89 12.48
CA ALA A 16 12.13 -14.78 13.25
C ALA A 16 13.56 -14.83 12.70
N SER A 17 13.76 -14.36 11.47
CA SER A 17 15.07 -14.35 10.81
C SER A 17 15.91 -13.09 11.06
N LEU A 18 15.40 -12.16 11.88
CA LEU A 18 16.14 -10.98 12.30
C LEU A 18 17.25 -11.34 13.30
N PRO A 19 18.39 -10.61 13.31
CA PRO A 19 18.69 -9.43 12.48
C PRO A 19 19.11 -9.77 11.04
N ARG A 20 18.88 -8.85 10.10
CA ARG A 20 19.30 -8.97 8.68
C ARG A 20 20.13 -7.77 8.25
N VAL A 21 21.24 -8.02 7.56
CA VAL A 21 22.09 -6.96 6.99
C VAL A 21 21.69 -6.71 5.54
N LEU A 22 21.40 -5.45 5.23
CA LEU A 22 21.04 -4.95 3.92
C LEU A 22 22.12 -3.97 3.45
N ARG A 23 22.42 -3.99 2.15
CA ARG A 23 23.24 -2.97 1.51
C ARG A 23 22.34 -2.03 0.72
N VAL A 24 22.49 -0.73 0.91
CA VAL A 24 21.75 0.28 0.17
C VAL A 24 22.29 0.33 -1.26
N SER A 25 21.45 -0.04 -2.22
CA SER A 25 21.83 0.06 -3.65
C SER A 25 21.54 1.45 -4.21
N SER A 26 20.36 2.00 -3.91
CA SER A 26 19.92 3.35 -4.25
C SER A 26 18.59 3.62 -3.53
N GLY A 27 18.18 4.89 -3.45
CA GLY A 27 16.87 5.23 -2.91
C GLY A 27 16.63 6.73 -2.84
N TYR A 28 15.35 7.10 -2.84
CA TYR A 28 14.90 8.38 -2.34
C TYR A 28 13.98 8.10 -1.16
N TYR A 29 14.13 8.84 -0.08
CA TYR A 29 13.25 8.75 1.08
C TYR A 29 12.39 10.01 1.07
N TYR A 30 11.11 9.87 1.42
CA TYR A 30 10.28 11.05 1.63
C TYR A 30 10.88 11.82 2.81
N SER A 31 10.99 13.15 2.71
CA SER A 31 11.57 13.96 3.81
C SER A 31 10.87 13.58 5.10
N SER A 32 11.62 13.40 6.19
CA SER A 32 11.10 12.93 7.49
C SER A 32 10.84 11.41 7.62
N SER A 33 11.52 10.53 6.86
CA SER A 33 11.30 9.06 6.93
C SER A 33 12.38 8.26 7.69
N ILE A 34 13.56 8.83 7.94
CA ILE A 34 14.70 8.16 8.58
C ILE A 34 15.28 9.07 9.64
N TYR A 35 15.36 8.56 10.86
CA TYR A 35 15.89 9.30 12.00
C TYR A 35 16.85 8.46 12.79
N ASP A 36 17.83 9.09 13.44
CA ASP A 36 18.50 8.46 14.56
C ASP A 36 17.58 8.39 15.80
N ILE A 37 18.02 7.68 16.83
CA ILE A 37 17.33 7.61 18.13
C ILE A 37 17.18 8.97 18.83
N GLY A 38 17.97 9.97 18.45
CA GLY A 38 17.85 11.35 18.92
C GLY A 38 16.81 12.18 18.16
N GLY A 39 16.13 11.59 17.18
CA GLY A 39 15.13 12.27 16.34
C GLY A 39 15.75 13.16 15.26
N LYS A 40 17.05 13.03 14.99
CA LYS A 40 17.73 13.77 13.92
C LYS A 40 17.56 13.02 12.60
N GLU A 41 17.09 13.72 11.58
CA GLU A 41 16.97 13.17 10.23
C GLU A 41 18.33 12.69 9.73
N CYS A 42 18.35 11.48 9.16
CA CYS A 42 19.55 10.85 8.62
C CYS A 42 19.37 10.49 7.15
N CYS A 43 20.48 10.49 6.42
CA CYS A 43 20.52 10.07 5.03
C CYS A 43 21.24 8.72 4.94
N LEU A 44 20.83 7.91 3.97
CA LEU A 44 21.54 6.70 3.56
C LEU A 44 22.11 6.94 2.17
N CYS A 45 23.41 6.75 1.99
CA CYS A 45 24.06 6.78 0.69
C CYS A 45 24.13 5.35 0.10
N THR A 46 24.29 5.24 -1.22
CA THR A 46 24.58 3.96 -1.87
C THR A 46 25.86 3.36 -1.30
N GLY A 47 25.82 2.06 -0.97
CA GLY A 47 26.90 1.34 -0.32
C GLY A 47 26.69 1.11 1.18
N ASP A 48 25.91 1.96 1.85
CA ASP A 48 25.69 1.86 3.29
C ASP A 48 25.15 0.48 3.71
N LEU A 49 25.67 -0.03 4.83
CA LEU A 49 25.21 -1.27 5.43
C LEU A 49 24.27 -0.97 6.59
N ILE A 50 23.08 -1.55 6.51
CA ILE A 50 22.03 -1.40 7.52
C ILE A 50 21.70 -2.77 8.06
N LYS A 51 21.91 -2.96 9.36
CA LYS A 51 21.45 -4.15 10.08
C LYS A 51 20.07 -3.90 10.65
N VAL A 52 19.04 -4.40 9.99
CA VAL A 52 17.67 -4.41 10.53
C VAL A 52 17.64 -5.33 11.74
N THR A 53 17.23 -4.80 12.88
CA THR A 53 17.17 -5.53 14.16
C THR A 53 15.74 -5.80 14.58
N GLN A 54 14.80 -4.91 14.23
CA GLN A 54 13.39 -5.06 14.59
C GLN A 54 12.49 -4.45 13.52
N VAL A 55 11.31 -5.05 13.35
CA VAL A 55 10.21 -4.50 12.56
C VAL A 55 8.95 -4.58 13.41
N ARG A 56 8.22 -3.46 13.56
CA ARG A 56 6.98 -3.38 14.34
C ARG A 56 5.85 -2.76 13.52
N LEU A 57 4.70 -3.42 13.48
CA LEU A 57 3.47 -2.81 12.98
C LEU A 57 3.03 -1.72 13.97
N GLN A 58 2.95 -0.48 13.51
CA GLN A 58 2.52 0.66 14.34
C GLN A 58 1.00 0.79 14.36
N TYR A 59 0.42 0.84 13.17
CA TYR A 59 -1.01 0.95 12.94
C TYR A 59 -1.29 0.53 11.50
N VAL A 60 -2.55 0.34 11.16
CA VAL A 60 -2.98 0.10 9.79
C VAL A 60 -3.91 1.22 9.39
N ILE A 61 -3.63 1.85 8.26
CA ILE A 61 -4.57 2.78 7.63
C ILE A 61 -5.58 1.92 6.88
N TYR A 62 -6.87 2.13 7.12
CA TYR A 62 -7.91 1.55 6.28
C TYR A 62 -8.53 2.65 5.44
N GLU A 63 -8.70 2.37 4.15
CA GLU A 63 -9.12 3.35 3.15
C GLU A 63 -10.31 2.81 2.37
N ASN A 64 -11.22 3.70 2.00
CA ASN A 64 -12.21 3.43 0.97
C ASN A 64 -11.84 4.26 -0.26
N SER A 65 -12.05 3.72 -1.46
CA SER A 65 -11.69 4.38 -2.73
C SER A 65 -12.26 5.80 -2.87
N LYS A 66 -13.35 6.11 -2.15
CA LYS A 66 -14.05 7.41 -2.15
C LYS A 66 -13.48 8.41 -1.15
N MET A 67 -12.93 7.95 -0.02
CA MET A 67 -12.48 8.79 1.10
C MET A 67 -10.95 8.81 1.26
N LYS A 68 -10.21 9.00 0.16
CA LYS A 68 -8.72 9.09 0.19
C LYS A 68 -8.18 10.24 1.05
N MET A 69 -9.03 11.18 1.47
CA MET A 69 -8.65 12.38 2.23
C MET A 69 -8.82 12.22 3.75
N VAL A 70 -9.51 11.18 4.25
CA VAL A 70 -9.67 10.93 5.68
C VAL A 70 -8.76 9.79 6.11
N VAL A 71 -7.70 10.10 6.84
CA VAL A 71 -6.81 9.09 7.42
C VAL A 71 -7.52 8.46 8.62
N ARG A 72 -7.89 7.18 8.50
CA ARG A 72 -8.40 6.39 9.61
C ARG A 72 -7.46 5.23 9.90
N THR A 73 -7.21 5.00 11.18
CA THR A 73 -6.24 4.02 11.64
C THR A 73 -6.89 2.99 12.56
N ILE A 74 -6.42 1.75 12.47
CA ILE A 74 -6.70 0.69 13.44
C ILE A 74 -5.41 0.30 14.16
N ASP A 75 -5.57 -0.03 15.44
CA ASP A 75 -4.49 -0.54 16.30
C ASP A 75 -4.05 -1.94 15.85
N PRO A 76 -2.76 -2.32 15.99
CA PRO A 76 -2.29 -3.67 15.69
C PRO A 76 -3.06 -4.80 16.42
N ASN A 77 -3.63 -4.51 17.60
CA ASN A 77 -4.39 -5.49 18.40
C ASN A 77 -5.90 -5.45 18.14
N PHE A 78 -6.33 -4.81 17.06
CA PHE A 78 -7.73 -4.73 16.68
C PHE A 78 -8.34 -6.14 16.51
N GLN A 79 -9.44 -6.38 17.23
CA GLN A 79 -10.11 -7.70 17.32
C GLN A 79 -11.18 -7.92 16.25
N GLY A 80 -11.33 -6.99 15.29
CA GLY A 80 -12.28 -7.16 14.19
C GLY A 80 -11.83 -8.27 13.23
N HIS A 81 -12.83 -8.94 12.64
CA HIS A 81 -12.59 -9.95 11.62
C HIS A 81 -12.76 -9.36 10.23
N PHE A 82 -11.79 -9.64 9.37
CA PHE A 82 -11.77 -9.21 7.98
C PHE A 82 -12.16 -10.37 7.09
N VAL A 83 -12.92 -10.11 6.04
CA VAL A 83 -13.24 -11.07 4.99
C VAL A 83 -12.70 -10.52 3.68
N SER A 84 -11.72 -11.19 3.09
CA SER A 84 -11.22 -10.80 1.76
C SER A 84 -12.27 -11.09 0.69
N LEU A 85 -12.43 -10.12 -0.21
CA LEU A 85 -13.28 -10.21 -1.38
C LEU A 85 -12.42 -10.54 -2.59
N ASN A 86 -12.33 -11.83 -2.91
CA ASN A 86 -11.48 -12.33 -3.99
C ASN A 86 -12.19 -12.19 -5.33
N THR A 87 -11.47 -11.78 -6.37
CA THR A 87 -12.06 -11.72 -7.71
C THR A 87 -12.08 -13.11 -8.34
N ALA A 88 -13.27 -13.62 -8.62
CA ALA A 88 -13.46 -14.85 -9.38
C ALA A 88 -13.27 -14.62 -10.90
N GLN A 89 -13.78 -15.57 -11.69
CA GLN A 89 -13.84 -15.49 -13.15
C GLN A 89 -14.41 -14.14 -13.63
N SER A 90 -13.84 -13.63 -14.72
CA SER A 90 -14.32 -12.43 -15.39
C SER A 90 -15.36 -12.80 -16.45
N TYR A 91 -16.45 -12.05 -16.48
CA TYR A 91 -17.56 -12.17 -17.43
C TYR A 91 -17.55 -10.96 -18.37
N GLU A 92 -17.83 -11.15 -19.66
CA GLU A 92 -17.80 -10.06 -20.65
C GLU A 92 -19.08 -9.22 -20.61
N THR A 93 -20.17 -9.83 -20.16
CA THR A 93 -21.47 -9.20 -20.00
C THR A 93 -22.05 -9.44 -18.62
N LEU A 94 -22.89 -8.51 -18.17
CA LEU A 94 -23.60 -8.66 -16.90
C LEU A 94 -24.57 -9.84 -16.93
N GLY A 95 -25.13 -10.15 -18.10
CA GLY A 95 -26.03 -11.27 -18.31
C GLY A 95 -25.36 -12.63 -18.10
N GLU A 96 -24.13 -12.81 -18.58
CA GLU A 96 -23.33 -14.02 -18.31
C GLU A 96 -23.08 -14.20 -16.81
N LEU A 97 -22.68 -13.13 -16.13
CA LEU A 97 -22.44 -13.15 -14.69
C LEU A 97 -23.71 -13.56 -13.93
N VAL A 98 -24.85 -12.95 -14.26
CA VAL A 98 -26.14 -13.23 -13.62
C VAL A 98 -26.59 -14.66 -13.88
N PHE A 99 -26.41 -15.16 -15.11
CA PHE A 99 -26.73 -16.53 -15.46
C PHE A 99 -25.94 -17.54 -14.61
N ASP A 100 -24.67 -17.25 -14.33
CA ASP A 100 -23.83 -18.10 -13.50
C ASP A 100 -24.23 -18.02 -12.01
N ILE A 101 -24.57 -16.82 -11.50
CA ILE A 101 -25.13 -16.65 -10.14
C ILE A 101 -26.36 -17.56 -9.95
N ASP A 102 -27.32 -17.49 -10.88
CA ASP A 102 -28.58 -18.24 -10.79
C ASP A 102 -28.35 -19.75 -10.81
N ARG A 103 -27.37 -20.22 -11.59
CA ARG A 103 -27.01 -21.64 -11.68
C ARG A 103 -26.34 -22.15 -10.40
N THR A 104 -25.57 -21.30 -9.72
CA THR A 104 -24.63 -21.74 -8.69
C THR A 104 -25.30 -21.97 -7.32
N SER A 105 -26.57 -21.57 -7.13
CA SER A 105 -27.55 -21.98 -6.07
C SER A 105 -27.08 -22.10 -4.59
N LYS A 106 -25.82 -21.77 -4.28
CA LYS A 106 -25.14 -21.88 -2.99
C LYS A 106 -24.58 -20.55 -2.48
N GLN A 107 -24.59 -19.51 -3.30
CA GLN A 107 -24.11 -18.19 -2.88
C GLN A 107 -25.20 -17.52 -2.02
N GLN A 108 -24.96 -17.45 -0.71
CA GLN A 108 -25.79 -16.66 0.20
C GLN A 108 -25.65 -15.17 -0.14
N LEU A 109 -26.78 -14.46 -0.19
CA LEU A 109 -26.82 -13.00 -0.31
C LEU A 109 -26.15 -12.34 0.91
N PRO A 110 -25.55 -11.14 0.76
CA PRO A 110 -25.44 -10.35 -0.47
C PRO A 110 -24.34 -10.83 -1.42
N ILE A 111 -24.61 -10.75 -2.74
CA ILE A 111 -23.61 -11.04 -3.77
C ILE A 111 -22.93 -9.73 -4.18
N TYR A 112 -21.61 -9.68 -4.02
CA TYR A 112 -20.82 -8.53 -4.39
C TYR A 112 -20.26 -8.73 -5.80
N ILE A 113 -20.44 -7.73 -6.66
CA ILE A 113 -19.91 -7.72 -8.02
C ILE A 113 -19.05 -6.47 -8.20
N MET A 114 -17.99 -6.58 -8.98
CA MET A 114 -17.13 -5.47 -9.34
C MET A 114 -17.13 -5.30 -10.85
N SER A 115 -17.24 -4.05 -11.31
CA SER A 115 -16.98 -3.71 -12.70
C SER A 115 -15.61 -3.06 -12.82
N THR A 116 -14.84 -3.49 -13.82
CA THR A 116 -13.54 -2.90 -14.14
C THR A 116 -13.65 -1.80 -15.20
N CYS A 117 -14.87 -1.50 -15.67
CA CYS A 117 -15.12 -0.43 -16.62
C CYS A 117 -16.06 0.63 -16.01
N LYS A 118 -15.89 1.87 -16.48
CA LYS A 118 -16.80 2.96 -16.13
C LYS A 118 -18.20 2.67 -16.69
N ILE A 119 -19.21 2.62 -15.81
CA ILE A 119 -20.61 2.43 -16.21
C ILE A 119 -21.32 3.77 -16.10
N VAL A 120 -21.83 4.28 -17.23
CA VAL A 120 -22.63 5.50 -17.26
C VAL A 120 -24.11 5.11 -17.28
N THR A 121 -24.84 5.47 -16.23
CA THR A 121 -26.30 5.29 -16.14
C THR A 121 -26.99 6.66 -16.18
N GLU A 122 -28.30 6.69 -16.42
CA GLU A 122 -29.11 7.93 -16.56
C GLU A 122 -28.98 8.91 -15.37
N GLY A 123 -28.49 8.48 -14.21
CA GLY A 123 -28.33 9.34 -13.03
C GLY A 123 -26.98 9.28 -12.30
N LYS A 124 -26.07 8.36 -12.65
CA LYS A 124 -24.75 8.23 -12.01
C LYS A 124 -23.72 7.55 -12.90
N VAL A 125 -22.46 7.90 -12.67
CA VAL A 125 -21.29 7.21 -13.18
C VAL A 125 -20.78 6.28 -12.09
N VAL A 126 -20.70 4.98 -12.38
CA VAL A 126 -19.92 4.01 -11.60
C VAL A 126 -18.49 4.08 -12.14
N THR A 127 -17.51 4.39 -11.31
CA THR A 127 -16.10 4.42 -11.71
C THR A 127 -15.51 3.01 -11.74
N ASP A 128 -14.32 2.89 -12.29
CA ASP A 128 -13.55 1.65 -12.26
C ASP A 128 -13.33 1.16 -10.82
N HIS A 129 -13.43 -0.16 -10.63
CA HIS A 129 -13.18 -0.84 -9.35
C HIS A 129 -14.18 -0.52 -8.23
N GLU A 130 -15.32 0.11 -8.52
CA GLU A 130 -16.39 0.24 -7.54
C GLU A 130 -17.13 -1.09 -7.35
N VAL A 131 -17.37 -1.44 -6.09
CA VAL A 131 -18.16 -2.62 -5.72
C VAL A 131 -19.65 -2.28 -5.72
N LEU A 132 -20.42 -3.15 -6.38
CA LEU A 132 -21.87 -3.13 -6.43
C LEU A 132 -22.41 -4.36 -5.69
N ILE A 133 -23.54 -4.20 -5.01
CA ILE A 133 -24.27 -5.31 -4.41
C ILE A 133 -25.36 -5.74 -5.38
N PHE A 134 -25.27 -6.95 -5.92
CA PHE A 134 -26.33 -7.52 -6.74
C PHE A 134 -27.47 -8.02 -5.85
N GLU A 135 -28.71 -7.55 -6.11
CA GLU A 135 -29.90 -7.99 -5.37
C GLU A 135 -30.75 -8.99 -6.15
N ALA A 136 -31.13 -8.64 -7.39
CA ALA A 136 -32.06 -9.45 -8.18
C ALA A 136 -32.07 -9.04 -9.66
N VAL A 137 -32.61 -9.91 -10.51
CA VAL A 137 -33.02 -9.55 -11.87
C VAL A 137 -34.45 -9.01 -11.85
N VAL A 138 -34.65 -7.84 -12.46
CA VAL A 138 -35.96 -7.18 -12.57
C VAL A 138 -36.28 -6.83 -14.02
N ARG A 139 -37.58 -6.80 -14.36
CA ARG A 139 -38.04 -6.48 -15.72
C ARG A 139 -38.52 -5.03 -15.77
N ARG A 140 -37.89 -4.19 -16.61
CA ARG A 140 -38.26 -2.78 -16.82
C ARG A 140 -38.40 -2.48 -18.31
N ARG A 141 -39.49 -1.82 -18.70
CA ARG A 141 -39.72 -1.30 -20.07
C ARG A 141 -39.31 -2.30 -21.17
N HIS A 142 -39.74 -3.56 -21.03
CA HIS A 142 -39.44 -4.70 -21.93
C HIS A 142 -38.01 -5.27 -21.91
N THR A 143 -37.11 -4.71 -21.11
CA THR A 143 -35.74 -5.22 -20.92
C THR A 143 -35.56 -5.85 -19.52
N SER A 144 -34.80 -6.94 -19.44
CA SER A 144 -34.35 -7.48 -18.16
C SER A 144 -33.12 -6.72 -17.69
N CYS A 145 -33.11 -6.29 -16.43
CA CYS A 145 -32.04 -5.51 -15.82
C CYS A 145 -31.63 -6.17 -14.50
N ALA A 146 -30.35 -6.15 -14.18
CA ALA A 146 -29.87 -6.41 -12.84
C ALA A 146 -30.16 -5.19 -11.95
N ARG A 147 -30.77 -5.43 -10.80
CA ARG A 147 -30.92 -4.46 -9.72
C ARG A 147 -29.68 -4.56 -8.84
N CYS A 148 -28.84 -3.52 -8.89
CA CYS A 148 -27.62 -3.43 -8.12
C CYS A 148 -27.68 -2.24 -7.17
N ILE A 149 -27.11 -2.35 -5.98
CA ILE A 149 -26.93 -1.24 -5.06
C ILE A 149 -25.47 -0.79 -5.14
N LEU A 150 -25.28 0.47 -5.53
CA LEU A 150 -24.03 1.18 -5.31
C LEU A 150 -24.09 1.85 -3.94
N VAL A 151 -23.22 1.43 -3.03
CA VAL A 151 -23.06 2.10 -1.75
C VAL A 151 -22.19 3.34 -1.95
N THR A 152 -22.73 4.50 -1.61
CA THR A 152 -22.02 5.78 -1.54
C THR A 152 -22.06 6.32 -0.11
N GLU A 153 -21.21 7.30 0.20
CA GLU A 153 -20.93 7.78 1.56
C GLU A 153 -22.18 7.96 2.44
N ASP A 154 -23.23 8.58 1.89
CA ASP A 154 -24.45 8.90 2.66
C ASP A 154 -25.70 8.16 2.17
N LYS A 155 -25.58 7.41 1.06
CA LYS A 155 -26.73 6.90 0.31
C LYS A 155 -26.44 5.58 -0.36
N ARG A 156 -27.41 4.67 -0.26
CA ARG A 156 -27.51 3.50 -1.12
C ARG A 156 -28.24 3.92 -2.40
N VAL A 157 -27.55 3.85 -3.53
CA VAL A 157 -28.14 4.18 -4.83
C VAL A 157 -28.46 2.91 -5.59
N ILE A 158 -29.73 2.76 -5.92
CA ILE A 158 -30.20 1.63 -6.71
C ILE A 158 -29.93 1.93 -8.19
N LEU A 159 -29.13 1.06 -8.80
CA LEU A 159 -28.83 1.05 -10.23
C LEU A 159 -29.60 -0.09 -10.90
N HIS A 160 -30.13 0.20 -12.08
CA HIS A 160 -30.73 -0.82 -12.95
C HIS A 160 -29.82 -0.95 -14.16
N LEU A 161 -29.01 -2.01 -14.17
CA LEU A 161 -28.04 -2.25 -15.21
C LEU A 161 -28.62 -3.25 -16.23
N PRO A 162 -28.70 -2.92 -17.53
CA PRO A 162 -29.14 -3.86 -18.55
C PRO A 162 -28.27 -5.13 -18.55
N LEU A 163 -28.87 -6.31 -18.75
CA LEU A 163 -28.08 -7.55 -18.79
C LEU A 163 -27.12 -7.62 -19.99
N ASN A 164 -27.41 -6.90 -21.07
CA ASN A 164 -26.49 -6.76 -22.20
C ASN A 164 -25.37 -5.74 -21.97
N GLN A 165 -25.29 -5.14 -20.77
CA GLN A 165 -24.19 -4.26 -20.40
C GLN A 165 -22.88 -5.02 -20.57
N ARG A 166 -22.01 -4.49 -21.44
CA ARG A 166 -20.66 -5.00 -21.65
C ARG A 166 -19.69 -4.41 -20.65
N GLY A 167 -18.68 -5.19 -20.31
CA GLY A 167 -17.61 -4.80 -19.42
C GLY A 167 -17.12 -6.02 -18.65
N PRO A 168 -15.84 -6.07 -18.23
CA PRO A 168 -15.40 -7.18 -17.41
C PRO A 168 -16.04 -7.03 -16.04
N PHE A 169 -17.02 -7.90 -15.77
CA PHE A 169 -17.66 -8.06 -14.47
C PHE A 169 -17.04 -9.23 -13.74
N ARG A 170 -16.84 -9.09 -12.43
CA ARG A 170 -16.35 -10.17 -11.58
C ARG A 170 -17.25 -10.33 -10.37
N ILE A 171 -17.49 -11.58 -9.99
CA ILE A 171 -18.09 -11.91 -8.69
C ILE A 171 -16.97 -11.83 -7.66
N LEU A 172 -17.28 -11.23 -6.52
CA LEU A 172 -16.41 -11.19 -5.37
C LEU A 172 -16.78 -12.33 -4.42
N GLU A 173 -15.87 -13.29 -4.27
CA GLU A 173 -16.03 -14.41 -3.36
C GLU A 173 -15.48 -14.05 -1.98
N ALA A 174 -16.29 -14.32 -0.95
CA ALA A 174 -15.91 -14.09 0.43
C ALA A 174 -15.03 -15.23 0.95
N SER A 175 -13.86 -14.88 1.48
CA SER A 175 -13.04 -15.82 2.23
C SER A 175 -13.58 -16.05 3.65
N PRO A 176 -13.10 -17.09 4.36
CA PRO A 176 -13.37 -17.21 5.79
C PRO A 176 -12.90 -15.97 6.57
N PRO A 177 -13.62 -15.56 7.64
CA PRO A 177 -13.19 -14.45 8.47
C PRO A 177 -11.78 -14.68 9.04
N GLN A 178 -10.94 -13.66 8.93
CA GLN A 178 -9.53 -13.71 9.33
C GLN A 178 -9.15 -12.52 10.23
N THR A 179 -8.07 -12.71 10.99
CA THR A 179 -7.52 -11.66 11.86
C THR A 179 -6.88 -10.53 11.05
N LEU A 180 -6.64 -9.38 11.67
CA LEU A 180 -5.93 -8.27 11.03
C LEU A 180 -4.57 -8.72 10.47
N LEU A 181 -3.77 -9.47 11.25
CA LEU A 181 -2.45 -9.92 10.82
C LEU A 181 -2.51 -10.83 9.58
N GLN A 182 -3.49 -11.72 9.50
CA GLN A 182 -3.71 -12.57 8.34
C GLN A 182 -4.14 -11.74 7.12
N ALA A 183 -5.05 -10.78 7.30
CA ALA A 183 -5.49 -9.88 6.24
C ALA A 183 -4.33 -9.04 5.66
N LEU A 184 -3.34 -8.66 6.48
CA LEU A 184 -2.16 -7.92 6.02
C LEU A 184 -1.18 -8.76 5.17
N GLN A 185 -1.31 -10.08 5.18
CA GLN A 185 -0.49 -10.98 4.35
C GLN A 185 -1.02 -11.11 2.92
N GLU A 186 -2.26 -10.68 2.69
CA GLU A 186 -2.90 -10.71 1.37
C GLU A 186 -2.25 -9.70 0.40
N PRO A 187 -2.48 -9.85 -0.92
CA PRO A 187 -1.92 -8.95 -1.92
C PRO A 187 -2.26 -7.46 -1.68
N LYS A 188 -1.37 -6.57 -2.07
CA LYS A 188 -1.59 -5.12 -1.97
C LYS A 188 -2.84 -4.71 -2.76
N GLY A 189 -3.68 -3.87 -2.13
CA GLY A 189 -4.93 -3.42 -2.73
C GLY A 189 -6.07 -4.44 -2.63
N GLN A 190 -5.88 -5.54 -1.90
CA GLN A 190 -6.94 -6.48 -1.57
C GLN A 190 -8.08 -5.75 -0.86
N LEU A 191 -9.30 -6.05 -1.29
CA LEU A 191 -10.51 -5.49 -0.72
C LEU A 191 -11.03 -6.39 0.39
N PHE A 192 -11.44 -5.78 1.50
CA PHE A 192 -11.98 -6.46 2.67
C PHE A 192 -13.31 -5.89 3.10
N THR A 193 -14.15 -6.74 3.69
CA THR A 193 -15.28 -6.31 4.51
C THR A 193 -14.96 -6.56 5.98
N CYS A 194 -15.42 -5.66 6.86
CA CYS A 194 -15.26 -5.83 8.30
C CYS A 194 -16.46 -5.18 9.01
N PRO A 195 -17.35 -5.95 9.66
CA PRO A 195 -18.57 -5.41 10.29
C PRO A 195 -18.32 -4.39 11.41
N THR A 196 -17.12 -4.39 11.98
CA THR A 196 -16.71 -3.46 13.04
C THR A 196 -16.19 -2.13 12.50
N LEU A 197 -15.92 -2.06 11.19
CA LEU A 197 -15.56 -0.82 10.52
C LEU A 197 -16.82 -0.13 9.95
N PRO A 198 -16.82 1.20 9.86
CA PRO A 198 -17.98 1.95 9.39
C PRO A 198 -18.26 1.80 7.88
N TRP A 199 -17.34 1.18 7.14
CA TRP A 199 -17.41 1.08 5.69
C TRP A 199 -17.63 -0.37 5.26
N ASP A 200 -18.53 -0.56 4.30
CA ASP A 200 -18.86 -1.88 3.75
C ASP A 200 -17.64 -2.57 3.14
N HIS A 201 -16.72 -1.78 2.56
CA HIS A 201 -15.48 -2.29 2.00
C HIS A 201 -14.31 -1.34 2.23
N VAL A 202 -13.13 -1.91 2.47
CA VAL A 202 -11.90 -1.19 2.76
C VAL A 202 -10.69 -1.88 2.13
N THR A 203 -9.66 -1.10 1.79
CA THR A 203 -8.31 -1.59 1.57
C THR A 203 -7.45 -1.31 2.79
N LEU A 204 -6.55 -2.22 3.13
CA LEU A 204 -5.66 -2.08 4.27
C LEU A 204 -4.26 -1.66 3.81
N ARG A 205 -3.70 -0.66 4.50
CA ARG A 205 -2.36 -0.13 4.28
C ARG A 205 -1.59 -0.11 5.59
N PRO A 206 -0.77 -1.14 5.86
CA PRO A 206 -0.05 -1.23 7.13
C PRO A 206 1.10 -0.22 7.20
N MET A 207 1.33 0.30 8.40
CA MET A 207 2.43 1.21 8.72
C MET A 207 3.42 0.52 9.65
N TYR A 208 4.64 0.33 9.16
CA TYR A 208 5.69 -0.32 9.94
C TYR A 208 6.75 0.69 10.37
N GLU A 209 7.28 0.45 11.57
CA GLU A 209 8.53 1.02 12.05
C GLU A 209 9.62 -0.04 11.94
N ILE A 210 10.77 0.37 11.42
CA ILE A 210 11.97 -0.45 11.36
C ILE A 210 12.97 0.16 12.33
N GLU A 211 13.50 -0.65 13.23
CA GLU A 211 14.70 -0.31 13.96
C GLU A 211 15.89 -1.01 13.33
N ALA A 212 16.94 -0.24 13.04
CA ALA A 212 18.13 -0.75 12.40
C ALA A 212 19.39 -0.09 12.92
N ILE A 213 20.53 -0.71 12.67
CA ILE A 213 21.85 -0.16 13.00
C ILE A 213 22.58 0.12 11.69
N MET A 214 22.97 1.37 11.48
CA MET A 214 23.78 1.79 10.34
C MET A 214 25.26 1.65 10.66
N HIS A 215 26.01 1.05 9.75
CA HIS A 215 27.45 1.28 9.62
C HIS A 215 27.69 2.06 8.34
N SER A 216 28.11 3.30 8.48
CA SER A 216 28.56 4.11 7.36
C SER A 216 29.97 3.67 6.98
N GLU A 217 30.14 3.17 5.76
CA GLU A 217 31.48 3.06 5.19
C GLU A 217 31.89 4.46 4.73
N LEU A 218 33.00 4.99 5.27
CA LEU A 218 33.59 6.20 4.70
C LEU A 218 33.92 5.93 3.23
N PRO A 219 33.67 6.87 2.30
CA PRO A 219 34.03 6.68 0.90
C PRO A 219 35.55 6.58 0.79
N GLY A 220 36.08 5.35 0.79
CA GLY A 220 37.41 5.06 0.29
C GLY A 220 37.37 5.23 -1.22
N GLN A 221 37.60 6.45 -1.70
CA GLN A 221 37.96 6.81 -3.07
C GLN A 221 37.40 5.86 -4.16
N VAL A 222 36.11 5.98 -4.50
CA VAL A 222 35.53 5.37 -5.71
C VAL A 222 34.69 6.38 -6.47
N ASP A 223 34.87 6.36 -7.79
CA ASP A 223 34.41 7.26 -8.84
C ASP A 223 32.89 7.58 -8.85
N ASP A 224 32.59 8.86 -9.11
CA ASP A 224 31.42 9.42 -9.82
C ASP A 224 30.02 8.80 -9.57
N GLY A 225 29.65 8.62 -8.30
CA GLY A 225 28.26 8.36 -7.87
C GLY A 225 27.82 9.29 -6.74
N GLY A 226 27.58 10.56 -7.06
CA GLY A 226 27.37 11.64 -6.07
C GLY A 226 26.22 11.41 -5.07
N CYS A 227 26.53 11.52 -3.77
CA CYS A 227 25.53 11.68 -2.71
C CYS A 227 25.01 13.14 -2.78
N TRP A 228 23.70 13.33 -2.99
CA TRP A 228 23.10 14.66 -3.12
C TRP A 228 22.99 15.35 -1.75
N GLU A 229 24.05 16.05 -1.34
CA GLU A 229 23.95 17.00 -0.23
C GLU A 229 23.10 18.21 -0.63
N ARG A 230 21.93 18.40 -0.02
CA ARG A 230 21.33 19.74 0.06
C ARG A 230 22.13 20.56 1.05
N LYS A 231 23.05 21.40 0.54
CA LYS A 231 23.58 22.52 1.32
C LYS A 231 22.42 23.42 1.75
N ARG A 232 22.21 23.56 3.07
CA ARG A 232 21.37 24.61 3.64
C ARG A 232 21.98 25.97 3.29
N GLY A 233 21.15 26.85 2.72
CA GLY A 233 21.60 28.15 2.22
C GLY A 233 22.02 29.13 3.31
N ALA A 234 22.99 29.97 2.96
CA ALA A 234 23.07 31.38 3.34
C ALA A 234 23.66 32.15 2.13
N PRO A 235 23.23 33.39 1.83
CA PRO A 235 23.53 34.06 0.57
C PRO A 235 24.84 34.87 0.66
N GLY A 236 25.67 34.83 -0.39
CA GLY A 236 26.79 35.75 -0.52
C GLY A 236 27.93 35.28 -1.42
N SER A 237 27.98 35.85 -2.63
CA SER A 237 29.16 36.14 -3.47
C SER A 237 30.16 35.02 -3.83
N CYS A 238 30.22 34.74 -5.13
CA CYS A 238 31.39 34.21 -5.83
C CYS A 238 32.63 35.11 -5.64
N SER A 239 33.80 34.51 -5.37
CA SER A 239 35.05 34.82 -6.09
C SER A 239 36.24 34.00 -5.58
N ASP A 240 36.96 33.46 -6.57
CA ASP A 240 38.40 33.18 -6.64
C ASP A 240 39.08 32.11 -5.78
N GLY A 241 39.77 31.23 -6.52
CA GLY A 241 40.56 30.13 -6.02
C GLY A 241 41.98 30.51 -5.63
N ARG A 242 42.67 29.52 -5.05
CA ARG A 242 44.11 29.32 -5.13
C ARG A 242 44.43 27.88 -4.70
N HIS A 243 45.28 27.24 -5.50
CA HIS A 243 45.90 25.97 -5.22
C HIS A 243 46.77 26.05 -3.95
N SER A 244 46.68 25.02 -3.10
CA SER A 244 47.71 24.71 -2.10
C SER A 244 47.81 23.19 -1.92
N HIS A 245 49.04 22.69 -2.06
CA HIS A 245 49.47 21.30 -1.96
C HIS A 245 49.13 20.63 -0.61
N PRO A 246 49.06 19.28 -0.54
CA PRO A 246 48.59 18.56 0.65
C PRO A 246 49.68 18.47 1.72
N ILE A 247 49.28 18.67 2.97
CA ILE A 247 50.05 18.35 4.19
C ILE A 247 49.69 16.90 4.58
N PRO A 248 50.66 16.01 4.85
CA PRO A 248 50.37 14.67 5.33
C PRO A 248 50.11 14.72 6.85
N GLY A 249 48.96 14.26 7.30
CA GLY A 249 48.62 14.19 8.72
C GLY A 249 47.47 13.22 8.96
N ASP A 250 47.80 12.11 9.62
CA ASP A 250 46.95 11.19 10.36
C ASP A 250 45.64 10.72 9.72
N GLN A 251 45.70 9.55 9.08
CA GLN A 251 44.54 8.65 8.96
C GLN A 251 44.19 8.12 10.36
N GLN A 252 43.50 8.94 11.15
CA GLN A 252 42.71 8.43 12.25
C GLN A 252 41.46 7.82 11.60
N GLU A 253 41.44 6.49 11.51
CA GLU A 253 40.29 5.70 11.12
C GLU A 253 39.15 6.04 12.10
N LEU A 254 38.31 7.01 11.72
CA LEU A 254 37.11 7.41 12.45
C LEU A 254 36.15 6.22 12.37
N GLN A 255 36.24 5.32 13.34
CA GLN A 255 35.18 4.35 13.61
C GLN A 255 33.93 5.16 13.96
N ILE A 256 33.06 5.37 12.98
CA ILE A 256 31.74 5.96 13.21
C ILE A 256 30.97 4.96 14.07
N ALA A 257 30.59 5.40 15.28
CA ALA A 257 29.79 4.57 16.16
C ALA A 257 28.48 4.19 15.44
N PRO A 258 28.06 2.91 15.51
CA PRO A 258 26.84 2.45 14.88
C PRO A 258 25.65 3.31 15.30
N SER A 259 24.97 3.93 14.34
CA SER A 259 23.80 4.77 14.61
C SER A 259 22.55 3.92 14.55
N VAL A 260 21.74 3.95 15.61
CA VAL A 260 20.42 3.29 15.61
C VAL A 260 19.44 4.18 14.86
N LEU A 261 18.83 3.64 13.82
CA LEU A 261 17.87 4.30 12.95
C LEU A 261 16.45 3.82 13.24
N ARG A 262 15.51 4.75 13.14
CA ARG A 262 14.07 4.48 13.01
C ARG A 262 13.57 4.95 11.66
N CYS A 263 12.87 4.07 10.98
CA CYS A 263 12.26 4.39 9.69
C CYS A 263 10.77 4.00 9.68
N THR A 264 9.90 4.90 9.19
CA THR A 264 8.46 4.64 9.07
C THR A 264 8.07 4.56 7.59
N TYR A 265 7.32 3.52 7.21
CA TYR A 265 6.90 3.34 5.82
C TYR A 265 5.44 2.90 5.69
N SER A 266 4.79 3.38 4.63
CA SER A 266 3.45 2.97 4.17
C SER A 266 3.56 2.23 2.84
N TYR A 267 2.69 1.25 2.61
CA TYR A 267 2.53 0.60 1.29
C TYR A 267 1.48 1.26 0.43
#